data_AF-A0A3C0KA71-F1
#
_entry.id   AF-A0A3C0KA71-F1
#
_cell.length_a   1.000
_cell.length_b   1.000
_cell.length_c   1.000
_cell.angle_alpha   90.00
_cell.angle_beta   90.00
_cell.angle_gamma   90.00
#
_symmetry.space_group_name_H-M   'P 1'
#
loop_
_entity.id
_entity.type
_entity.pdbx_description
1 polymer ?
#
loop_
_entity_poly.entity_id
_entity_poly.type
_entity_poly.pdbx_seq_one_letter_code
_entity_poly.pdbx_strand_id
1 'polypeptide(L)'
;MRKRHIGPAALALAMALALPLAHAHDVRAGDLRIDHPYATPTRPGLSTGAVYFRGIRNTGQAADRLLSARTPAAARVEIHRMQMDGEVMKMRAVPALELPPGATVPLRHGSSDGHHLMLLELSAPLKDGDRFPVQLTFERAGEHEVMVWVQTPRQRGDDGHAQHAH
;
A
#
# COMPACT_ATOMS: atom_id res chain seq x y z
N MET A 1 15.10 70.33 -31.15
CA MET A 1 15.35 69.16 -32.02
C MET A 1 16.09 68.10 -31.22
N ARG A 2 15.48 66.91 -30.99
CA ARG A 2 16.11 65.59 -30.66
C ARG A 2 16.92 65.51 -29.33
N LYS A 3 16.82 64.51 -28.44
CA LYS A 3 16.18 63.19 -28.36
C LYS A 3 16.09 62.82 -26.86
N ARG A 4 15.00 62.18 -26.42
CA ARG A 4 14.88 61.59 -25.08
C ARG A 4 15.47 60.18 -25.13
N HIS A 5 16.43 59.87 -24.26
CA HIS A 5 16.97 58.52 -24.09
C HIS A 5 16.10 57.75 -23.10
N ILE A 6 15.50 56.65 -23.57
CA ILE A 6 14.77 55.68 -22.76
C ILE A 6 15.79 54.59 -22.39
N GLY A 7 16.15 54.49 -21.12
CA GLY A 7 16.99 53.41 -20.60
C GLY A 7 16.20 52.09 -20.49
N PRO A 8 16.85 50.93 -20.66
CA PRO A 8 16.16 49.63 -20.70
C PRO A 8 15.75 49.21 -19.28
N ALA A 9 14.50 48.78 -19.13
CA ALA A 9 14.01 48.12 -17.94
C ALA A 9 14.69 46.75 -17.81
N ALA A 10 15.49 46.57 -16.77
CA ALA A 10 16.08 45.29 -16.41
C ALA A 10 15.00 44.40 -15.77
N LEU A 11 14.57 43.37 -16.49
CA LEU A 11 13.64 42.36 -16.01
C LEU A 11 14.42 41.30 -15.22
N ALA A 12 14.40 41.38 -13.89
CA ALA A 12 14.99 40.36 -13.02
C ALA A 12 14.08 39.11 -13.02
N LEU A 13 14.54 38.04 -13.67
CA LEU A 13 13.88 36.74 -13.68
C LEU A 13 14.16 36.02 -12.35
N ALA A 14 13.21 36.09 -11.41
CA ALA A 14 13.25 35.28 -10.19
C ALA A 14 12.93 33.82 -10.54
N MET A 15 13.96 32.98 -10.65
CA MET A 15 13.81 31.54 -10.84
C MET A 15 13.44 30.91 -9.48
N ALA A 16 12.13 30.78 -9.22
CA ALA A 16 11.63 30.09 -8.05
C ALA A 16 11.97 28.60 -8.15
N LEU A 17 12.89 28.12 -7.30
CA LEU A 17 13.13 26.70 -7.09
C LEU A 17 11.86 26.06 -6.51
N ALA A 18 11.07 25.39 -7.36
CA ALA A 18 10.02 24.49 -6.91
C ALA A 18 10.69 23.24 -6.32
N LEU A 19 10.81 23.19 -4.99
CA LEU A 19 11.19 21.96 -4.29
C LEU A 19 10.12 20.89 -4.56
N PRO A 20 10.49 19.67 -5.00
CA PRO A 20 9.52 18.60 -5.15
C PRO A 20 9.02 18.20 -3.76
N LEU A 21 7.73 18.39 -3.51
CA LEU A 21 7.06 17.81 -2.35
C LEU A 21 7.13 16.29 -2.51
N ALA A 22 7.95 15.64 -1.67
CA ALA A 22 7.94 14.20 -1.55
C ALA A 22 6.57 13.77 -1.02
N HIS A 23 5.70 13.26 -1.90
CA HIS A 23 4.46 12.62 -1.50
C HIS A 23 4.80 11.34 -0.74
N ALA A 24 4.65 11.39 0.59
CA ALA A 24 4.53 10.17 1.38
C ALA A 24 3.30 9.40 0.87
N HIS A 25 3.43 8.08 0.68
CA HIS A 25 2.35 7.20 0.21
C HIS A 25 1.38 6.87 1.36
N ASP A 26 0.89 7.87 2.08
CA ASP A 26 -0.20 7.75 3.03
C ASP A 26 -1.51 8.24 2.40
N VAL A 27 -2.52 7.37 2.36
CA VAL A 27 -3.88 7.75 1.95
C VAL A 27 -4.71 7.95 3.21
N ARG A 28 -5.40 9.08 3.30
CA ARG A 28 -6.35 9.35 4.39
C ARG A 28 -7.76 8.96 3.98
N ALA A 29 -8.38 8.14 4.82
CA ALA A 29 -9.75 7.67 4.67
C ALA A 29 -10.53 8.06 5.93
N GLY A 30 -11.05 9.30 5.96
CA GLY A 30 -11.55 9.89 7.21
C GLY A 30 -10.44 9.93 8.28
N ASP A 31 -10.69 9.28 9.42
CA ASP A 31 -9.74 9.15 10.53
C ASP A 31 -8.70 8.03 10.33
N LEU A 32 -8.76 7.28 9.23
CA LEU A 32 -7.82 6.20 8.94
C LEU A 32 -6.63 6.72 8.13
N ARG A 33 -5.43 6.28 8.50
CA ARG A 33 -4.20 6.44 7.70
C ARG A 33 -3.79 5.09 7.15
N ILE A 34 -3.69 4.98 5.84
CA ILE A 34 -3.35 3.74 5.14
C ILE A 34 -1.93 3.89 4.61
N ASP A 35 -0.99 3.16 5.21
CA ASP A 35 0.43 3.32 4.96
C ASP A 35 0.96 2.27 3.97
N HIS A 36 1.50 2.76 2.86
CA HIS A 36 2.26 1.98 1.87
C HIS A 36 1.53 0.70 1.41
N PRO A 37 0.48 0.82 0.58
CA PRO A 37 -0.12 -0.32 -0.12
C PRO A 37 0.85 -0.91 -1.15
N TYR A 38 1.09 -2.21 -1.12
CA TYR A 38 1.95 -2.88 -2.09
C TYR A 38 1.51 -4.33 -2.35
N ALA A 39 1.87 -4.86 -3.51
CA ALA A 39 1.71 -6.26 -3.85
C ALA A 39 3.07 -6.87 -4.18
N THR A 40 3.17 -8.20 -4.10
CA THR A 40 4.37 -8.93 -4.53
C THR A 40 4.21 -9.46 -5.95
N PRO A 41 5.29 -9.52 -6.75
CA PRO A 41 5.24 -10.14 -8.07
C PRO A 41 4.71 -11.57 -8.03
N THR A 42 3.97 -11.97 -9.05
CA THR A 42 3.50 -13.35 -9.22
C THR A 42 4.25 -14.03 -10.37
N ARG A 43 4.46 -15.34 -10.26
CA ARG A 43 5.03 -16.12 -11.36
C ARG A 43 4.00 -16.29 -12.48
N PRO A 44 4.43 -16.37 -13.75
CA PRO A 44 3.52 -16.72 -14.84
C PRO A 44 2.72 -18.00 -14.53
N GLY A 45 1.40 -17.97 -14.78
CA GLY A 45 0.50 -19.10 -14.53
C GLY A 45 -0.09 -19.19 -13.12
N LEU A 46 0.35 -18.36 -12.15
CA LEU A 46 -0.35 -18.22 -10.87
C LEU A 46 -1.62 -17.38 -11.05
N SER A 47 -2.76 -17.91 -10.60
CA SER A 47 -4.05 -17.21 -10.61
C SER A 47 -4.32 -16.42 -9.33
N THR A 48 -3.39 -16.43 -8.37
CA THR A 48 -3.55 -15.76 -7.07
C THR A 48 -2.38 -14.82 -6.78
N GLY A 49 -2.67 -13.77 -6.02
CA GLY A 49 -1.70 -12.79 -5.52
C GLY A 49 -2.12 -12.24 -4.17
N ALA A 50 -1.36 -11.30 -3.61
CA ALA A 50 -1.70 -10.66 -2.36
C ALA A 50 -1.31 -9.18 -2.34
N VAL A 51 -2.17 -8.36 -1.73
CA VAL A 51 -1.90 -6.97 -1.38
C VAL A 51 -1.67 -6.87 0.13
N TYR A 52 -0.67 -6.09 0.48
CA TYR A 52 -0.17 -5.85 1.82
C TYR A 52 -0.15 -4.35 2.09
N PHE A 53 -0.10 -4.01 3.37
CA PHE A 53 0.05 -2.65 3.86
C PHE A 53 1.12 -2.63 4.94
N ARG A 54 1.90 -1.55 5.03
CA ARG A 54 2.79 -1.36 6.17
C ARG A 54 1.97 -1.32 7.46
N GLY A 55 0.84 -0.62 7.42
CA GLY A 55 -0.18 -0.64 8.46
C GLY A 55 -1.38 0.22 8.08
N ILE A 56 -2.51 -0.04 8.72
CA ILE A 56 -3.66 0.84 8.71
C ILE A 56 -3.82 1.36 10.13
N ARG A 57 -3.64 2.67 10.32
CA ARG A 57 -3.78 3.33 11.62
C ARG A 57 -5.12 4.02 11.71
N ASN A 58 -5.92 3.64 12.70
CA ASN A 58 -7.11 4.38 13.07
C ASN A 58 -6.72 5.50 14.05
N THR A 59 -6.82 6.75 13.62
CA THR A 59 -6.51 7.92 14.45
C THR A 59 -7.74 8.53 15.13
N GLY A 60 -8.92 7.95 14.91
CA GLY A 60 -10.18 8.38 15.48
C GLY A 60 -10.47 7.76 16.84
N GLN A 61 -11.61 8.14 17.41
CA GLN A 61 -12.09 7.66 18.72
C GLN A 61 -13.06 6.47 18.62
N ALA A 62 -13.58 6.20 17.42
CA ALA A 62 -14.47 5.06 17.15
C ALA A 62 -13.71 3.94 16.42
N ALA A 63 -14.08 2.69 16.69
CA ALA A 63 -13.61 1.56 15.89
C ALA A 63 -14.17 1.65 14.46
N ASP A 64 -13.40 1.16 13.49
CA ASP A 64 -13.83 0.96 12.10
C ASP A 64 -13.46 -0.47 11.67
N ARG A 65 -13.91 -0.89 10.48
CA ARG A 65 -13.67 -2.22 9.94
C ARG A 65 -13.47 -2.12 8.44
N LEU A 66 -12.43 -2.76 7.89
CA LEU A 66 -12.37 -2.98 6.45
C LEU A 66 -13.25 -4.18 6.13
N LEU A 67 -14.34 -3.95 5.41
CA LEU A 67 -15.36 -4.97 5.10
C LEU A 67 -15.03 -5.72 3.82
N SER A 68 -14.52 -5.01 2.81
CA SER A 68 -14.22 -5.60 1.51
C SER A 68 -13.22 -4.75 0.73
N ALA A 69 -12.71 -5.35 -0.35
CA ALA A 69 -11.90 -4.67 -1.34
C ALA A 69 -12.26 -5.14 -2.75
N ARG A 70 -11.94 -4.34 -3.77
CA ARG A 70 -12.08 -4.72 -5.18
C ARG A 70 -11.00 -4.05 -6.03
N THR A 71 -10.66 -4.67 -7.16
CA THR A 71 -9.66 -4.14 -8.10
C THR A 71 -9.92 -4.68 -9.50
N PRO A 72 -9.59 -3.94 -10.58
CA PRO A 72 -9.59 -4.50 -11.92
C PRO A 72 -8.52 -5.58 -12.16
N ALA A 73 -7.55 -5.75 -11.25
CA ALA A 73 -6.46 -6.72 -11.41
C ALA A 73 -6.87 -8.18 -11.12
N ALA A 74 -8.02 -8.41 -10.49
CA ALA A 74 -8.48 -9.72 -10.03
C ALA A 74 -10.01 -9.80 -10.05
N ALA A 75 -10.58 -10.98 -10.28
CA ALA A 75 -12.04 -11.13 -10.25
C ALA A 75 -12.61 -10.96 -8.84
N ARG A 76 -11.86 -11.36 -7.80
CA ARG A 76 -12.28 -11.31 -6.39
C ARG A 76 -11.13 -10.91 -5.48
N VAL A 77 -11.48 -10.24 -4.38
CA VAL A 77 -10.55 -9.93 -3.29
C VAL A 77 -11.16 -10.40 -1.98
N GLU A 78 -10.38 -11.12 -1.20
CA GLU A 78 -10.77 -11.60 0.12
C GLU A 78 -9.80 -11.09 1.19
N ILE A 79 -10.29 -10.83 2.39
CA ILE A 79 -9.44 -10.48 3.54
C ILE A 79 -9.04 -11.79 4.20
N HIS A 80 -7.74 -12.05 4.29
CA HIS A 80 -7.20 -13.28 4.88
C HIS A 80 -6.36 -12.95 6.10
N ARG A 81 -6.38 -13.84 7.09
CA ARG A 81 -5.46 -13.83 8.23
C ARG A 81 -4.69 -15.13 8.29
N MET A 82 -3.48 -15.07 8.82
CA MET A 82 -2.79 -16.26 9.25
C MET A 82 -3.30 -16.67 10.64
N GLN A 83 -3.58 -17.96 10.83
CA GLN A 83 -4.05 -18.49 12.11
C GLN A 83 -3.41 -19.87 12.35
N MET A 84 -2.97 -20.13 13.58
CA MET A 84 -2.62 -21.50 13.99
C MET A 84 -3.87 -22.38 13.97
N ASP A 85 -3.73 -23.55 13.37
CA ASP A 85 -4.66 -24.67 13.44
C ASP A 85 -3.87 -25.90 13.90
N GLY A 86 -3.83 -26.10 15.23
CA GLY A 86 -2.85 -26.98 15.87
C GLY A 86 -1.43 -26.41 15.71
N GLU A 87 -0.53 -27.23 15.17
CA GLU A 87 0.87 -26.85 14.91
C GLU A 87 1.07 -26.26 13.50
N VAL A 88 0.01 -26.13 12.70
CA VAL A 88 0.09 -25.66 11.31
C VAL A 88 -0.44 -24.24 11.18
N MET A 89 0.36 -23.35 10.62
CA MET A 89 -0.09 -22.02 10.21
C MET A 89 -0.93 -22.12 8.93
N LYS A 90 -2.19 -21.68 9.00
CA LYS A 90 -3.11 -21.67 7.86
C LYS A 90 -3.60 -20.26 7.55
N MET A 91 -3.70 -19.95 6.26
CA MET A 91 -4.42 -18.77 5.78
C MET A 91 -5.92 -19.04 5.80
N ARG A 92 -6.69 -18.12 6.37
CA ARG A 92 -8.16 -18.22 6.45
C ARG A 92 -8.79 -16.88 6.08
N ALA A 93 -9.78 -16.94 5.20
CA ALA A 93 -10.65 -15.80 4.90
C ALA A 93 -11.41 -15.35 6.15
N VAL A 94 -11.49 -14.04 6.35
CA VAL A 94 -12.24 -13.39 7.42
C VAL A 94 -13.23 -12.39 6.83
N PRO A 95 -14.39 -12.17 7.47
CA PRO A 95 -15.42 -11.30 6.92
C PRO A 95 -15.04 -9.81 6.97
N ALA A 96 -14.12 -9.43 7.85
CA ALA A 96 -13.63 -8.06 7.99
C ALA A 96 -12.27 -8.03 8.70
N LEU A 97 -11.56 -6.92 8.54
CA LEU A 97 -10.43 -6.54 9.38
C LEU A 97 -10.90 -5.51 10.41
N GLU A 98 -10.76 -5.82 11.69
CA GLU A 98 -11.05 -4.89 12.78
C GLU A 98 -9.97 -3.79 12.85
N LEU A 99 -10.38 -2.53 12.98
CA LEU A 99 -9.50 -1.36 13.14
C LEU A 99 -9.86 -0.60 14.42
N PRO A 100 -9.35 -1.04 15.59
CA PRO A 100 -9.63 -0.40 16.87
C PRO A 100 -9.16 1.06 16.91
N PRO A 101 -9.86 1.94 17.66
CA PRO A 101 -9.47 3.35 17.76
C PRO A 101 -8.06 3.50 18.36
N GLY A 102 -7.27 4.41 17.81
CA GLY A 102 -5.89 4.68 18.24
C GLY A 102 -4.86 3.59 17.87
N ALA A 103 -5.29 2.47 17.31
CA ALA A 103 -4.42 1.33 17.00
C ALA A 103 -3.88 1.39 15.56
N THR A 104 -2.80 0.65 15.34
CA THR A 104 -2.27 0.36 14.00
C THR A 104 -2.29 -1.13 13.77
N VAL A 105 -3.00 -1.55 12.73
CA VAL A 105 -3.12 -2.95 12.37
C VAL A 105 -2.16 -3.22 11.20
N PRO A 106 -1.15 -4.10 11.36
CA PRO A 106 -0.20 -4.42 10.30
C PRO A 106 -0.79 -5.46 9.34
N LEU A 107 -0.57 -5.23 8.04
CA LEU A 107 -0.89 -6.19 6.98
C LEU A 107 0.36 -6.52 6.18
N ARG A 108 1.44 -6.86 6.89
CA ARG A 108 2.78 -6.98 6.30
C ARG A 108 3.00 -8.38 5.75
N HIS A 109 3.64 -8.47 4.58
CA HIS A 109 4.09 -9.73 4.02
C HIS A 109 5.05 -10.44 4.98
N GLY A 110 4.87 -11.76 5.14
CA GLY A 110 5.75 -12.62 5.94
C GLY A 110 5.59 -12.51 7.45
N SER A 111 4.62 -11.74 7.96
CA SER A 111 4.32 -11.71 9.39
C SER A 111 3.46 -12.92 9.78
N SER A 112 3.89 -13.66 10.81
CA SER A 112 3.20 -14.82 11.37
C SER A 112 1.77 -14.54 11.77
N ASP A 113 1.48 -13.31 12.22
CA ASP A 113 0.18 -12.90 12.76
C ASP A 113 -0.48 -11.82 11.88
N GLY A 114 -0.15 -11.80 10.59
CA GLY A 114 -0.57 -10.76 9.65
C GLY A 114 -1.91 -11.02 8.96
N HIS A 115 -2.55 -9.93 8.56
CA HIS A 115 -3.62 -9.95 7.57
C HIS A 115 -3.08 -9.56 6.19
N HIS A 116 -3.78 -9.95 5.13
CA HIS A 116 -3.52 -9.49 3.76
C HIS A 116 -4.79 -9.56 2.92
N LEU A 117 -4.82 -8.83 1.81
CA LEU A 117 -5.89 -8.97 0.83
C LEU A 117 -5.46 -9.99 -0.22
N MET A 118 -6.10 -11.15 -0.23
CA MET A 118 -5.85 -12.17 -1.23
C MET A 118 -6.58 -11.82 -2.52
N LEU A 119 -5.83 -11.73 -3.62
CA LEU A 119 -6.34 -11.55 -4.96
C LEU A 119 -6.58 -12.93 -5.57
N LEU A 120 -7.81 -13.19 -6.01
CA LEU A 120 -8.21 -14.45 -6.63
C LEU A 120 -8.60 -14.21 -8.08
N GLU A 121 -8.17 -15.12 -8.95
CA GLU A 121 -8.42 -15.07 -10.39
C GLU A 121 -7.84 -13.78 -10.99
N LEU A 122 -6.52 -13.64 -10.86
CA LEU A 122 -5.76 -12.55 -11.46
C LEU A 122 -6.00 -12.47 -12.96
N SER A 123 -6.29 -11.27 -13.46
CA SER A 123 -6.48 -11.02 -14.89
C SER A 123 -5.18 -11.08 -15.68
N ALA A 124 -4.05 -10.83 -15.02
CA ALA A 124 -2.70 -10.98 -15.55
C ALA A 124 -1.69 -11.19 -14.40
N PRO A 125 -0.50 -11.76 -14.66
CA PRO A 125 0.57 -11.80 -13.67
C PRO A 125 0.96 -10.39 -13.19
N LEU A 126 1.20 -10.23 -11.89
CA LEU A 126 1.69 -8.99 -11.29
C LEU A 126 3.20 -8.90 -11.50
N LYS A 127 3.68 -7.84 -12.16
CA LYS A 127 5.11 -7.64 -12.47
C LYS A 127 5.68 -6.49 -11.64
N ASP A 128 6.95 -6.60 -11.26
CA ASP A 128 7.63 -5.53 -10.53
C ASP A 128 7.53 -4.20 -11.30
N GLY A 129 7.14 -3.15 -10.57
CA GLY A 129 6.89 -1.81 -11.12
C GLY A 129 5.46 -1.55 -11.59
N ASP A 130 4.62 -2.59 -11.73
CA ASP A 130 3.21 -2.42 -12.06
C ASP A 130 2.49 -1.62 -10.96
N ARG A 131 1.40 -0.97 -11.36
CA ARG A 131 0.50 -0.25 -10.45
C ARG A 131 -0.95 -0.54 -10.81
N PHE A 132 -1.78 -0.71 -9.80
CA PHE A 132 -3.21 -0.89 -9.99
C PHE A 132 -3.99 -0.31 -8.80
N PRO A 133 -5.20 0.24 -9.03
CA PRO A 133 -6.05 0.72 -7.96
C PRO A 133 -6.68 -0.45 -7.20
N VAL A 134 -6.82 -0.29 -5.89
CA VAL A 134 -7.66 -1.13 -5.04
C VAL A 134 -8.65 -0.20 -4.33
N GLN A 135 -9.94 -0.44 -4.53
CA GLN A 135 -10.97 0.19 -3.73
C GLN A 135 -11.12 -0.60 -2.43
N LEU A 136 -11.04 0.09 -1.31
CA LEU A 136 -11.27 -0.41 0.04
C LEU A 136 -12.62 0.11 0.54
N THR A 137 -13.46 -0.76 1.08
CA THR A 137 -14.75 -0.38 1.67
C THR A 137 -14.70 -0.56 3.18
N PHE A 138 -14.69 0.55 3.90
CA PHE A 138 -14.72 0.60 5.35
C PHE A 138 -16.16 0.78 5.85
N GLU A 139 -16.46 0.21 7.01
CA GLU A 139 -17.79 0.28 7.64
C GLU A 139 -18.20 1.73 7.94
N ARG A 140 -17.26 2.57 8.40
CA ARG A 140 -17.52 3.96 8.77
C ARG A 140 -16.85 4.96 7.86
N ALA A 141 -15.58 4.75 7.50
CA ALA A 141 -14.88 5.65 6.60
C ALA A 141 -15.41 5.60 5.15
N GLY A 142 -16.20 4.59 4.78
CA GLY A 142 -16.77 4.45 3.44
C GLY A 142 -15.77 3.91 2.43
N GLU A 143 -15.97 4.21 1.14
CA GLU A 143 -15.10 3.71 0.07
C GLU A 143 -13.91 4.64 -0.20
N HIS A 144 -12.69 4.08 -0.19
CA HIS A 144 -11.45 4.81 -0.51
C HIS A 144 -10.58 4.02 -1.47
N GLU A 145 -10.08 4.68 -2.51
CA GLU A 145 -9.17 4.06 -3.47
C GLU A 145 -7.73 4.25 -3.00
N VAL A 146 -6.95 3.17 -3.09
CA VAL A 146 -5.50 3.21 -2.87
C VAL A 146 -4.77 2.68 -4.09
N MET A 147 -3.66 3.31 -4.44
CA MET A 147 -2.80 2.82 -5.52
C MET A 147 -1.81 1.80 -4.96
N VAL A 148 -1.88 0.57 -5.45
CA VAL A 148 -0.98 -0.52 -5.06
C VAL A 148 0.18 -0.59 -6.02
N TRP A 149 1.40 -0.65 -5.47
CA TRP A 149 2.62 -0.81 -6.24
C TRP A 149 3.11 -2.24 -6.13
N VAL A 150 3.37 -2.89 -7.27
CA VAL A 150 3.98 -4.21 -7.28
C VAL A 150 5.47 -4.05 -7.08
N GLN A 151 5.97 -4.64 -5.99
CA GLN A 151 7.37 -4.55 -5.61
C GLN A 151 7.79 -5.81 -4.85
N THR A 152 8.96 -6.34 -5.19
CA THR A 152 9.65 -7.32 -4.37
C THR A 152 9.92 -6.71 -2.98
N PRO A 153 9.34 -7.24 -1.89
CA PRO A 153 9.59 -6.72 -0.56
C PRO A 153 11.06 -6.98 -0.20
N ARG A 154 11.76 -5.93 0.26
CA ARG A 154 13.10 -6.09 0.83
C ARG A 154 12.95 -6.93 2.10
N GLN A 155 13.56 -8.12 2.12
CA GLN A 155 13.71 -8.86 3.37
C GLN A 155 14.54 -7.99 4.33
N ARG A 156 14.11 -7.90 5.57
CA ARG A 156 14.84 -7.18 6.62
C ARG A 156 15.91 -8.16 7.15
N GLY A 157 17.08 -8.24 6.48
CA GLY A 157 18.25 -9.06 6.83
C GLY A 157 18.00 -10.57 6.74
N ASP A 158 18.59 -11.33 5.79
CA ASP A 158 19.99 -11.76 5.80
C ASP A 158 20.89 -11.10 6.86
N ASP A 159 20.66 -11.46 8.12
CA ASP A 159 21.77 -11.58 9.06
C ASP A 159 22.54 -12.84 8.66
N GLY A 160 23.73 -12.64 8.09
CA GLY A 160 24.49 -13.66 7.39
C GLY A 160 24.75 -14.94 8.18
N HIS A 161 24.38 -16.07 7.60
CA HIS A 161 25.11 -17.32 7.75
C HIS A 161 25.86 -17.62 6.46
N ALA A 162 26.95 -16.89 6.27
CA ALA A 162 28.11 -17.43 5.58
C ALA A 162 28.88 -18.31 6.58
N GLN A 163 29.45 -19.41 6.07
CA GLN A 163 30.44 -20.33 6.66
C GLN A 163 29.82 -21.48 7.50
N HIS A 164 30.16 -22.76 7.35
CA HIS A 164 31.33 -23.42 6.76
C HIS A 164 30.97 -24.74 6.05
N ALA A 165 31.68 -25.00 4.96
CA ALA A 165 31.90 -26.34 4.44
C ALA A 165 32.78 -27.17 5.40
N HIS A 166 32.49 -28.46 5.50
CA HIS A 166 33.46 -29.54 5.72
C HIS A 166 32.98 -30.77 4.97
#